data_AF-A0A1V4VQL1-F1
#
_entry.id   AF-A0A1V4VQL1-F1
#
_cell.length_a   1.000
_cell.length_b   1.000
_cell.length_c   1.000
_cell.angle_alpha   90.00
_cell.angle_beta   90.00
_cell.angle_gamma   90.00
#
_symmetry.space_group_name_H-M   'P 1'
#
loop_
_entity.id
_entity.type
_entity.pdbx_description
1 polymer ?
#
loop_
_entity_poly.entity_id
_entity_poly.type
_entity_poly.pdbx_seq_one_letter_code
_entity_poly.pdbx_strand_id
1 'polypeptide(L)'
;MVELLGWLGILLFIATLARFVLRCLRWSNAARATIRRYHHILAVASFVILTVHGIFALFEETIWQWGKAMRHQGELLTGLISWLVLLALVSLSTTAAKKGLLSRKHGWLVGLLVVAVFIHIT
;
A
#
# COMPACT_ATOMS: atom_id res chain seq x y z
N MET A 1 14.03 -0.35 -13.92
CA MET A 1 12.97 -1.37 -13.75
C MET A 1 12.25 -1.23 -12.40
N VAL A 2 12.97 -0.87 -11.34
CA VAL A 2 12.44 -0.67 -9.98
C VAL A 2 11.35 0.42 -9.92
N GLU A 3 11.54 1.53 -10.62
CA GLU A 3 10.54 2.63 -10.70
C GLU A 3 9.19 2.17 -11.26
N LEU A 4 9.17 1.41 -12.37
CA LEU A 4 7.93 0.90 -12.96
C LEU A 4 7.15 0.02 -11.96
N LEU A 5 7.88 -0.79 -11.19
CA LEU A 5 7.31 -1.63 -10.14
C LEU A 5 6.71 -0.79 -9.00
N GLY A 6 7.39 0.28 -8.61
CA GLY A 6 6.90 1.24 -7.62
C GLY A 6 5.60 1.91 -8.08
N TRP A 7 5.59 2.47 -9.30
CA TRP A 7 4.41 3.09 -9.90
C TRP A 7 3.23 2.12 -10.05
N LEU A 8 3.48 0.88 -10.47
CA LEU A 8 2.44 -0.16 -10.57
C LEU A 8 1.87 -0.50 -9.20
N GLY A 9 2.72 -0.64 -8.18
CA GLY A 9 2.30 -0.87 -6.80
C GLY A 9 1.44 0.26 -6.25
N ILE A 10 1.83 1.51 -6.51
CA ILE A 10 1.07 2.71 -6.14
C ILE A 10 -0.27 2.75 -6.88
N LEU A 11 -0.30 2.45 -8.18
CA LEU A 11 -1.53 2.43 -8.97
C LEU A 11 -2.53 1.42 -8.42
N LEU A 12 -2.07 0.21 -8.09
CA LEU A 12 -2.89 -0.81 -7.45
C LEU A 12 -3.38 -0.35 -6.07
N PHE A 13 -2.50 0.28 -5.27
CA PHE A 13 -2.89 0.86 -3.99
C PHE A 13 -3.98 1.93 -4.14
N ILE A 14 -3.86 2.85 -5.10
CA ILE A 14 -4.89 3.84 -5.41
C ILE A 14 -6.19 3.16 -5.84
N ALA A 15 -6.11 2.09 -6.64
CA ALA A 15 -7.28 1.30 -7.01
C ALA A 15 -7.95 0.65 -5.78
N THR A 16 -7.21 0.32 -4.72
CA THR A 16 -7.83 -0.14 -3.46
C THR A 16 -8.63 0.97 -2.76
N LEU A 17 -8.20 2.24 -2.86
CA LEU A 17 -8.91 3.39 -2.30
C LEU A 17 -10.21 3.71 -3.04
N ALA A 18 -10.39 3.20 -4.26
CA ALA A 18 -11.62 3.40 -5.03
C ALA A 18 -12.88 3.06 -4.22
N ARG A 19 -12.82 2.03 -3.37
CA ARG A 19 -13.93 1.64 -2.49
C ARG A 19 -14.36 2.78 -1.54
N PHE A 20 -13.40 3.54 -1.02
CA PHE A 20 -13.68 4.67 -0.15
C PHE A 20 -14.36 5.79 -0.94
N VAL A 21 -13.81 6.13 -2.11
CA VAL A 21 -14.35 7.16 -3.02
C VAL A 21 -15.77 6.80 -3.48
N LEU A 22 -16.01 5.54 -3.86
CA LEU A 22 -17.33 5.00 -4.22
C LEU A 22 -18.37 5.16 -3.11
N ARG A 23 -17.94 5.07 -1.85
CA ARG A 23 -18.82 5.24 -0.70
C ARG A 23 -19.28 6.69 -0.56
N CYS A 24 -18.39 7.64 -0.85
CA CYS A 24 -18.67 9.07 -0.83
C CYS A 24 -19.55 9.51 -2.02
N LEU A 25 -19.31 8.97 -3.22
CA LEU A 25 -19.96 9.40 -4.46
C LEU A 25 -21.35 8.80 -4.72
N ARG A 26 -21.94 8.03 -3.79
CA ARG A 26 -23.25 7.35 -3.93
C ARG A 26 -23.42 6.58 -5.26
N TRP A 27 -22.34 6.04 -5.81
CA TRP A 27 -22.33 5.33 -7.09
C TRP A 27 -23.18 4.04 -7.07
N SER A 28 -23.48 3.48 -8.26
CA SER A 28 -24.43 2.38 -8.43
C SER A 28 -24.11 1.15 -7.55
N ASN A 29 -25.15 0.42 -7.14
CA ASN A 29 -25.02 -0.79 -6.30
C ASN A 29 -24.17 -1.89 -6.96
N ALA A 30 -24.25 -2.00 -8.29
CA ALA A 30 -23.47 -2.97 -9.06
C ALA A 30 -21.96 -2.67 -8.98
N ALA A 31 -21.55 -1.41 -9.19
CA ALA A 31 -20.14 -1.00 -9.09
C ALA A 31 -19.57 -1.25 -7.70
N ARG A 32 -20.36 -0.96 -6.65
CA ARG A 32 -19.98 -1.22 -5.25
C ARG A 32 -19.77 -2.71 -4.95
N ALA A 33 -20.60 -3.59 -5.52
CA ALA A 33 -20.49 -5.03 -5.32
C ALA A 33 -19.23 -5.61 -5.97
N THR A 34 -18.94 -5.21 -7.21
CA THR A 34 -17.74 -5.64 -7.95
C THR A 34 -16.47 -5.23 -7.21
N ILE A 35 -16.36 -3.97 -6.81
CA ILE A 35 -15.15 -3.45 -6.16
C ILE A 35 -14.97 -4.05 -4.76
N ARG A 36 -16.06 -4.34 -4.03
CA ARG A 36 -15.97 -5.09 -2.77
C ARG A 36 -15.33 -6.47 -2.95
N ARG A 37 -15.61 -7.15 -4.07
CA ARG A 37 -15.09 -8.50 -4.35
C ARG A 37 -13.59 -8.49 -4.66
N TYR A 38 -13.14 -7.53 -5.47
CA TYR A 38 -11.75 -7.47 -5.95
C TYR A 38 -10.81 -6.66 -5.05
N HIS A 39 -11.34 -5.82 -4.15
CA HIS A 39 -10.52 -4.95 -3.31
C HIS A 39 -9.47 -5.70 -2.48
N HIS A 40 -9.80 -6.87 -1.91
CA HIS A 40 -8.80 -7.66 -1.18
C HIS A 40 -7.70 -8.20 -2.09
N ILE A 41 -8.07 -8.67 -3.29
CA ILE A 41 -7.10 -9.19 -4.27
C ILE A 41 -6.15 -8.06 -4.70
N LEU A 42 -6.70 -6.86 -4.96
CA LEU A 42 -5.90 -5.67 -5.30
C LEU A 42 -4.96 -5.27 -4.17
N ALA A 43 -5.41 -5.31 -2.90
CA ALA A 43 -4.58 -4.96 -1.75
C ALA A 43 -3.44 -5.97 -1.52
N VAL A 44 -3.69 -7.26 -1.75
CA VAL A 44 -2.64 -8.29 -1.69
C VAL A 44 -1.67 -8.13 -2.85
N ALA A 45 -2.18 -7.88 -4.07
CA ALA A 45 -1.35 -7.66 -5.24
C ALA A 45 -0.45 -6.42 -5.08
N SER A 46 -0.99 -5.31 -4.56
CA SER A 46 -0.19 -4.11 -4.29
C SER A 46 0.88 -4.37 -3.23
N PHE A 47 0.55 -5.13 -2.18
CA PHE A 47 1.52 -5.53 -1.15
C PHE A 47 2.66 -6.36 -1.72
N VAL A 48 2.36 -7.37 -2.55
CA VAL A 48 3.39 -8.20 -3.18
C VAL A 48 4.29 -7.36 -4.07
N ILE A 49 3.71 -6.53 -4.95
CA ILE A 49 4.47 -5.69 -5.88
C ILE A 49 5.35 -4.69 -5.14
N LEU A 50 4.83 -4.00 -4.12
CA LEU A 50 5.61 -3.06 -3.31
C LEU A 50 6.70 -3.74 -2.47
N THR A 51 6.46 -4.97 -2.02
CA THR A 51 7.50 -5.77 -1.33
C THR A 51 8.63 -6.11 -2.29
N VAL A 52 8.30 -6.58 -3.50
CA VAL A 52 9.31 -6.87 -4.53
C VAL A 52 10.06 -5.60 -4.93
N HIS A 53 9.36 -4.47 -5.07
CA HIS A 53 9.98 -3.16 -5.31
C HIS A 53 10.99 -2.80 -4.21
N GLY A 54 10.60 -2.90 -2.94
CA GLY A 54 11.49 -2.61 -1.81
C GLY A 54 12.72 -3.53 -1.77
N ILE A 55 12.54 -4.82 -2.07
CA ILE A 55 13.67 -5.78 -2.18
C ILE A 55 14.63 -5.32 -3.28
N PHE A 56 14.12 -5.03 -4.48
CA PHE A 56 14.98 -4.58 -5.58
C PHE A 56 15.68 -3.25 -5.28
N ALA A 57 15.00 -2.30 -4.65
CA ALA A 57 15.59 -1.02 -4.24
C ALA A 57 16.78 -1.24 -3.29
N LEU A 58 16.63 -2.12 -2.30
CA LEU A 58 17.72 -2.48 -1.38
C LEU A 58 18.91 -3.13 -2.11
N PHE A 59 18.66 -4.03 -3.06
CA PHE A 59 19.73 -4.68 -3.84
C PHE A 59 20.45 -3.70 -4.77
N GLU A 60 19.73 -2.79 -5.42
CA GLU A 60 20.31 -1.78 -6.33
C GLU A 60 21.23 -0.80 -5.57
N GLU A 61 20.83 -0.38 -4.37
CA GLU A 61 21.64 0.51 -3.53
C GLU A 61 22.88 -0.18 -2.93
N THR A 62 22.74 -1.45 -2.51
CA THR A 62 23.82 -2.22 -1.87
C THR A 62 24.97 -2.51 -2.83
N ILE A 63 24.67 -2.71 -4.12
CA ILE A 63 25.69 -3.06 -5.13
C ILE A 63 26.49 -1.84 -5.58
N TRP A 64 25.91 -0.62 -5.54
CA TRP A 64 26.50 0.51 -6.26
C TRP A 64 26.94 1.71 -5.41
N GLN A 65 26.47 1.91 -4.17
CA GLN A 65 26.66 3.22 -3.51
C GLN A 65 26.90 3.16 -1.99
N TRP A 66 28.08 2.67 -1.57
CA TRP A 66 28.58 2.84 -0.19
C TRP A 66 28.72 4.32 0.24
N GLY A 67 28.79 5.27 -0.71
CA GLY A 67 28.97 6.70 -0.43
C GLY A 67 27.70 7.55 -0.26
N LYS A 68 26.50 7.05 -0.59
CA LYS A 68 25.22 7.81 -0.50
C LYS A 68 24.33 7.43 0.69
N ALA A 69 24.80 6.50 1.52
CA ALA A 69 24.08 5.92 2.65
C ALA A 69 23.50 6.94 3.65
N MET A 70 24.11 8.13 3.79
CA MET A 70 23.65 9.16 4.75
C MET A 70 22.38 9.91 4.31
N ARG A 71 22.10 10.03 3.00
CA ARG A 71 20.90 10.73 2.49
C ARG A 71 19.71 9.78 2.28
N HIS A 72 19.96 8.48 2.10
CA HIS A 72 18.94 7.47 1.82
C HIS A 72 18.31 6.85 3.09
N GLN A 73 18.87 7.10 4.29
CA GLN A 73 18.30 6.57 5.54
C GLN A 73 16.86 7.07 5.80
N GLY A 74 16.53 8.30 5.42
CA GLY A 74 15.18 8.84 5.56
C GLY A 74 14.16 8.16 4.64
N GLU A 75 14.55 7.89 3.39
CA GLU A 75 13.73 7.20 2.39
C GLU A 75 13.53 5.73 2.77
N LEU A 76 14.58 5.06 3.26
CA LEU A 76 14.49 3.69 3.77
C LEU A 76 13.56 3.58 4.97
N LEU A 77 13.65 4.52 5.93
CA LEU A 77 12.80 4.50 7.12
C LEU A 77 11.33 4.74 6.76
N THR A 78 11.04 5.72 5.90
CA THR A 78 9.67 6.02 5.45
C THR A 78 9.09 4.88 4.60
N GLY A 79 9.91 4.23 3.77
CA GLY A 79 9.54 3.05 3.01
C GLY A 79 9.21 1.86 3.92
N LEU A 80 10.05 1.60 4.93
CA LEU A 80 9.83 0.53 5.92
C LEU A 80 8.57 0.77 6.74
N ILE A 81 8.34 2.00 7.20
CA ILE A 81 7.11 2.35 7.93
C ILE A 81 5.89 2.13 7.05
N SER A 82 5.90 2.60 5.80
CA SER A 82 4.81 2.39 4.84
C SER A 82 4.54 0.91 4.60
N TRP A 83 5.60 0.10 4.45
CA TRP A 83 5.50 -1.34 4.28
C TRP A 83 4.89 -2.04 5.50
N LEU A 84 5.32 -1.68 6.72
CA LEU A 84 4.77 -2.22 7.97
C LEU A 84 3.28 -1.89 8.14
N VAL A 85 2.88 -0.66 7.82
CA VAL A 85 1.46 -0.25 7.87
C VAL A 85 0.64 -1.02 6.83
N LEU A 86 1.17 -1.22 5.61
CA LEU A 86 0.51 -2.01 4.57
C LEU A 86 0.38 -3.48 4.98
N LEU A 87 1.42 -4.08 5.55
CA LEU A 87 1.40 -5.44 6.10
C LEU A 87 0.34 -5.58 7.21
N ALA A 88 0.28 -4.63 8.13
CA ALA A 88 -0.72 -4.60 9.19
C ALA A 88 -2.13 -4.52 8.61
N LEU A 89 -2.36 -3.68 7.58
CA LEU A 89 -3.65 -3.57 6.90
C LEU A 89 -4.06 -4.86 6.21
N VAL A 90 -3.16 -5.49 5.45
CA VAL A 90 -3.42 -6.77 4.78
C VAL A 90 -3.77 -7.84 5.82
N SER A 91 -2.99 -7.94 6.90
CA SER A 91 -3.21 -8.91 7.99
C SER A 91 -4.52 -8.68 8.75
N LEU A 92 -4.85 -7.41 9.01
CA LEU A 92 -6.13 -7.05 9.63
C LEU A 92 -7.29 -7.35 8.67
N SER A 93 -7.11 -7.15 7.37
CA SER A 93 -8.14 -7.41 6.36
C SER A 93 -8.46 -8.89 6.23
N THR A 94 -7.45 -9.77 6.26
CA THR A 94 -7.63 -11.23 6.19
C THR A 94 -8.26 -11.77 7.47
N THR A 95 -7.90 -11.21 8.62
CA THR A 95 -8.45 -11.61 9.93
C THR A 95 -9.87 -11.07 10.14
N ALA A 96 -10.14 -9.81 9.77
CA ALA A 96 -11.44 -9.17 9.92
C ALA A 96 -12.47 -9.69 8.91
N ALA A 97 -12.04 -10.10 7.70
CA ALA A 97 -12.91 -10.80 6.76
C ALA A 97 -13.54 -12.06 7.37
N LYS A 98 -12.80 -12.76 8.24
CA LYS A 98 -13.30 -13.94 8.97
C LYS A 98 -14.24 -13.59 10.14
N LYS A 99 -14.16 -12.37 10.69
CA LYS A 99 -14.89 -11.97 11.92
C LYS A 99 -15.97 -10.90 11.71
N GLY A 100 -16.15 -10.37 10.49
CA GLY A 100 -17.16 -9.34 10.19
C GLY A 100 -16.93 -7.97 10.83
N LEU A 101 -15.86 -7.79 11.60
CA LEU A 101 -15.56 -6.60 12.41
C LEU A 101 -14.59 -5.67 11.66
N LEU A 102 -15.06 -5.01 10.60
CA LEU A 102 -14.32 -3.89 10.02
C LEU A 102 -14.67 -2.61 10.79
N SER A 103 -13.83 -2.32 11.79
CA SER A 103 -13.96 -1.19 12.72
C SER A 103 -13.43 0.13 12.13
N ARG A 104 -13.82 1.28 12.70
CA ARG A 104 -13.23 2.62 12.47
C ARG A 104 -11.70 2.60 12.42
N LYS A 105 -11.06 1.69 13.18
CA LYS A 105 -9.60 1.48 13.20
C LYS A 105 -9.00 1.19 11.82
N HIS A 106 -9.70 0.45 10.95
CA HIS A 106 -9.21 0.15 9.60
C HIS A 106 -9.14 1.41 8.73
N GLY A 107 -10.13 2.31 8.83
CA GLY A 107 -10.11 3.58 8.10
C GLY A 107 -8.96 4.50 8.52
N TRP A 108 -8.67 4.57 9.83
CA TRP A 108 -7.52 5.31 10.35
C TRP A 108 -6.18 4.75 9.86
N LEU A 109 -6.03 3.42 9.84
CA LEU A 109 -4.83 2.76 9.30
C LEU A 109 -4.65 3.03 7.81
N VAL A 110 -5.74 3.01 7.01
CA VAL A 110 -5.68 3.37 5.59
C VAL A 110 -5.26 4.83 5.42
N GLY A 111 -5.82 5.76 6.21
CA GLY A 111 -5.40 7.16 6.19
C GLY A 111 -3.93 7.35 6.53
N LEU A 112 -3.45 6.66 7.58
CA LEU A 112 -2.03 6.66 7.96
C LEU A 112 -1.14 6.13 6.83
N LEU A 113 -1.57 5.05 6.15
CA LEU A 113 -0.84 4.50 5.03
C LEU A 113 -0.74 5.49 3.87
N VAL A 114 -1.83 6.18 3.53
CA VAL A 114 -1.81 7.21 2.47
C VAL A 114 -0.81 8.31 2.80
N VAL A 115 -0.79 8.80 4.05
CA VAL A 115 0.16 9.83 4.48
C VAL A 115 1.60 9.31 4.43
N ALA A 116 1.86 8.09 4.93
CA ALA A 116 3.19 7.50 4.92
C ALA A 116 3.73 7.30 3.49
N VAL A 117 2.88 6.82 2.57
CA VAL A 117 3.22 6.66 1.15
C VAL A 117 3.46 8.03 0.50
N PHE A 118 2.66 9.04 0.82
CA PHE A 118 2.86 10.39 0.29
C PHE A 118 4.21 10.97 0.73
N ILE A 119 4.53 10.88 2.02
CA ILE A 119 5.83 11.31 2.57
C ILE A 119 7.00 10.55 1.94
N HIS A 120 6.82 9.26 1.63
CA HIS A 120 7.88 8.45 1.02
C HIS A 120 8.15 8.82 -0.45
N ILE A 121 7.14 9.32 -1.17
CA ILE A 121 7.25 9.68 -2.59
C ILE A 121 7.75 11.14 -2.78
N THR A 122 7.52 12.02 -1.79
CA THR A 122 7.91 13.44 -1.83
C THR A 122 9.30 13.69 -1.28
#